data_AF-A0A7C5A959-F1
#
_entry.id   AF-A0A7C5A959-F1
#
_cell.length_a   1.000
_cell.length_b   1.000
_cell.length_c   1.000
_cell.angle_alpha   90.00
_cell.angle_beta   90.00
_cell.angle_gamma   90.00
#
_symmetry.space_group_name_H-M   'P 1'
#
loop_
_entity.id
_entity.type
_entity.pdbx_description
1 polymer ?
#
loop_
_entity_poly.entity_id
_entity_poly.type
_entity_poly.pdbx_seq_one_letter_code
_entity_poly.pdbx_strand_id
1 'polypeptide(L)'
;MLALYSALPDIDIPSSILGAIFRPLSERIYIKFGHRNFTHSLLFAVLTSGLVLPLRAGNLAVLGILSHILTDALTYVGVPLFWPFNSYFVILGGKLSFKLWMEITVILLSLGVILLC
;
A
#
# COMPACT_ATOMS: atom_id res chain seq x y z
N MET A 1 4.54 1.18 -14.03
CA MET A 1 4.01 -0.09 -13.49
C MET A 1 4.02 -0.10 -11.97
N LEU A 2 5.16 0.10 -11.30
CA LEU A 2 5.23 0.09 -9.83
C LEU A 2 4.27 1.09 -9.15
N ALA A 3 4.24 2.34 -9.62
CA ALA A 3 3.33 3.38 -9.12
C ALA A 3 1.83 3.08 -9.34
N LEU A 4 1.49 2.24 -10.33
CA LEU A 4 0.12 1.79 -10.53
C LEU A 4 -0.27 0.76 -9.48
N TYR A 5 0.65 -0.16 -9.20
CA TYR A 5 0.43 -1.22 -8.21
C TYR A 5 0.49 -0.72 -6.76
N SER A 6 1.26 0.34 -6.48
CA SER A 6 1.25 0.98 -5.17
C SER A 6 -0.11 1.60 -4.83
N ALA A 7 -0.93 1.95 -5.83
CA ALA A 7 -2.28 2.47 -5.59
C ALA A 7 -3.33 1.38 -5.29
N LEU A 8 -2.98 0.09 -5.39
CA LEU A 8 -3.92 -1.02 -5.14
C LEU A 8 -4.52 -1.03 -3.72
N PRO A 9 -3.77 -0.76 -2.64
CA PRO A 9 -4.34 -0.69 -1.29
C PRO A 9 -5.42 0.40 -1.15
N ASP A 10 -5.30 1.51 -1.90
CA ASP A 10 -6.24 2.63 -1.86
C ASP A 10 -7.55 2.37 -2.66
N ILE A 11 -7.76 1.13 -3.11
CA ILE A 11 -9.06 0.69 -3.65
C ILE A 11 -10.18 0.78 -2.61
N ASP A 12 -9.84 0.88 -1.33
CA ASP A 12 -10.76 1.16 -0.23
C ASP A 12 -11.31 2.60 -0.22
N ILE A 13 -10.79 3.52 -1.03
CA ILE A 13 -11.28 4.91 -1.15
C ILE A 13 -12.21 5.05 -2.37
N PRO A 14 -13.53 5.20 -2.22
CA PRO A 14 -14.47 5.27 -3.35
C PRO A 14 -14.27 6.49 -4.26
N SER A 15 -13.66 7.56 -3.74
CA SER A 15 -13.36 8.78 -4.48
C SER A 15 -12.02 8.75 -5.23
N SER A 16 -11.18 7.72 -5.03
CA SER A 16 -9.94 7.55 -5.81
C SER A 16 -10.24 7.08 -7.23
N ILE A 17 -9.28 7.20 -8.15
CA ILE A 17 -9.47 6.71 -9.54
C ILE A 17 -9.78 5.22 -9.55
N LEU A 18 -9.01 4.41 -8.79
CA LEU A 18 -9.20 2.97 -8.68
C LEU A 18 -10.50 2.61 -7.96
N GLY A 19 -10.82 3.29 -6.86
CA GLY A 19 -12.07 3.09 -6.15
C GLY A 19 -13.29 3.51 -6.97
N ALA A 20 -13.19 4.56 -7.79
CA ALA A 20 -14.27 5.00 -8.67
C ALA A 20 -14.53 4.00 -9.81
N ILE A 21 -13.48 3.36 -10.35
CA ILE A 21 -13.62 2.27 -11.34
C ILE A 21 -14.37 1.08 -10.71
N PHE A 22 -14.03 0.71 -9.47
CA PHE A 22 -14.62 -0.42 -8.75
C PHE A 22 -15.58 0.02 -7.64
N ARG A 23 -16.37 1.07 -7.88
CA ARG A 23 -17.15 1.77 -6.85
C ARG A 23 -18.01 0.87 -5.95
N PRO A 24 -18.76 -0.11 -6.46
CA PRO A 24 -19.59 -0.97 -5.59
C PRO A 24 -18.76 -1.81 -4.62
N LEU A 25 -17.56 -2.22 -5.02
CA LEU A 25 -16.65 -2.98 -4.17
C LEU A 25 -15.93 -2.05 -3.19
N SER A 26 -15.45 -0.91 -3.68
CA SER A 26 -14.77 0.12 -2.89
C SER A 26 -15.66 0.61 -1.75
N GLU A 27 -16.92 0.94 -2.02
CA GLU A 27 -17.89 1.39 -0.99
C GLU A 27 -18.14 0.31 0.06
N ARG A 28 -18.25 -0.96 -0.33
CA ARG A 28 -18.44 -2.07 0.63
C ARG A 28 -17.22 -2.24 1.54
N ILE A 29 -16.03 -2.17 0.98
CA ILE A 29 -14.77 -2.25 1.73
C ILE A 29 -14.67 -1.07 2.69
N TYR A 30 -14.93 0.15 2.20
CA TYR A 30 -14.90 1.38 2.99
C TYR A 30 -15.90 1.35 4.14
N ILE A 31 -17.14 0.93 3.91
CA ILE A 31 -18.18 0.86 4.95
C ILE A 31 -17.82 -0.19 6.01
N LYS A 32 -17.27 -1.34 5.59
CA LYS A 32 -16.99 -2.46 6.51
C LYS A 32 -15.70 -2.30 7.29
N PHE A 33 -14.66 -1.76 6.65
CA PHE A 33 -13.32 -1.71 7.21
C PHE A 33 -12.80 -0.28 7.38
N GLY A 34 -13.36 0.72 6.71
CA GLY A 34 -12.82 2.08 6.68
C GLY A 34 -11.54 2.17 5.82
N HIS A 35 -11.01 3.39 5.70
CA HIS A 35 -9.74 3.62 5.01
C HIS A 35 -8.54 3.27 5.92
N ARG A 36 -7.46 2.71 5.34
CA ARG A 36 -6.20 2.36 6.02
C ARG A 36 -6.31 1.25 7.06
N ASN A 37 -7.27 0.36 6.89
CA ASN A 37 -7.45 -0.79 7.78
C ASN A 37 -7.09 -2.08 7.07
N PHE A 38 -8.07 -2.86 6.62
CA PHE A 38 -7.83 -4.18 6.04
C PHE A 38 -6.86 -4.15 4.85
N THR A 39 -7.06 -3.25 3.89
CA THR A 39 -6.28 -3.13 2.65
C THR A 39 -4.84 -2.65 2.87
N HIS A 40 -4.53 -2.08 4.03
CA HIS A 40 -3.20 -1.57 4.38
C HIS A 40 -2.51 -2.44 5.44
N SER A 41 -3.00 -3.68 5.60
CA SER A 41 -2.44 -4.68 6.51
C SER A 41 -1.47 -5.63 5.82
N LEU A 42 -0.58 -6.24 6.60
CA LEU A 42 0.31 -7.28 6.09
C LEU A 42 -0.48 -8.52 5.61
N LEU A 43 -1.62 -8.81 6.25
CA LEU A 43 -2.52 -9.87 5.81
C LEU A 43 -3.00 -9.65 4.38
N PHE A 44 -3.45 -8.43 4.06
CA PHE A 44 -3.84 -8.09 2.69
C PHE A 44 -2.68 -8.19 1.72
N ALA A 45 -1.49 -7.72 2.09
CA ALA A 45 -0.29 -7.85 1.26
C ALA A 45 0.05 -9.32 0.95
N VAL A 46 0.00 -10.21 1.95
CA VAL A 46 0.26 -11.65 1.75
C VAL A 46 -0.80 -12.28 0.85
N LEU A 47 -2.08 -12.06 1.12
CA LEU A 47 -3.18 -12.63 0.32
C LEU A 47 -3.12 -12.17 -1.14
N THR A 48 -2.91 -10.87 -1.36
CA THR A 48 -2.80 -10.31 -2.70
C THR A 48 -1.51 -10.77 -3.40
N SER A 49 -0.39 -10.91 -2.67
CA SER A 49 0.85 -11.43 -3.24
C SER A 49 0.69 -12.84 -3.83
N GLY A 50 0.00 -13.74 -3.13
CA GLY A 50 -0.26 -15.10 -3.63
C GLY A 50 -1.04 -15.13 -4.95
N LEU A 51 -1.88 -14.12 -5.19
CA LEU A 51 -2.67 -13.99 -6.41
C LEU A 51 -1.89 -13.33 -7.55
N VAL A 52 -1.05 -12.32 -7.26
CA VAL A 52 -0.39 -11.52 -8.30
C VAL A 52 0.99 -12.05 -8.69
N LEU A 53 1.71 -12.75 -7.80
CA LEU A 53 3.03 -13.33 -8.07
C LEU A 53 3.12 -14.19 -9.35
N PRO A 54 2.14 -15.06 -9.70
CA PRO A 54 2.22 -15.84 -10.94
C PRO A 54 2.03 -15.01 -12.22
N LEU A 55 1.63 -13.74 -12.12
CA LEU A 55 1.46 -12.86 -13.27
C LEU A 55 2.80 -12.30 -13.74
N ARG A 56 2.88 -11.93 -15.03
CA ARG A 56 4.12 -11.42 -15.68
C ARG A 56 4.76 -10.21 -14.97
N ALA A 57 3.99 -9.43 -14.21
CA ALA A 57 4.45 -8.29 -13.41
C ALA A 57 4.20 -8.47 -11.90
N GLY A 58 4.03 -9.71 -11.43
CA GLY A 58 3.66 -10.03 -10.06
C GLY A 58 4.61 -9.49 -9.01
N ASN A 59 5.92 -9.64 -9.24
CA ASN A 59 6.94 -9.09 -8.34
C ASN A 59 6.83 -7.57 -8.19
N LEU A 60 6.59 -6.85 -9.30
CA LEU A 60 6.39 -5.39 -9.27
C LEU A 60 5.09 -5.00 -8.56
N ALA A 61 4.06 -5.86 -8.65
CA ALA A 61 2.80 -5.64 -7.97
C ALA A 61 2.95 -5.77 -6.45
N VAL A 62 3.64 -6.83 -5.99
CA VAL A 62 3.96 -7.02 -4.57
C VAL A 62 4.81 -5.88 -4.02
N LEU A 63 5.86 -5.49 -4.75
CA LEU A 63 6.71 -4.37 -4.35
C LEU A 63 5.94 -3.05 -4.29
N GLY A 64 5.03 -2.81 -5.24
CA GLY A 64 4.11 -1.67 -5.21
C GLY A 64 3.29 -1.64 -3.93
N ILE A 65 2.58 -2.73 -3.62
CA ILE A 65 1.73 -2.85 -2.43
C ILE A 65 2.54 -2.65 -1.14
N LEU A 66 3.68 -3.33 -1.01
CA LEU A 66 4.54 -3.21 0.18
C LEU A 66 5.11 -1.80 0.35
N SER A 67 5.51 -1.15 -0.75
CA SER A 67 6.03 0.22 -0.71
C SER A 67 4.97 1.22 -0.23
N HIS A 68 3.69 1.02 -0.61
CA HIS A 68 2.57 1.84 -0.14
C HIS A 68 2.28 1.65 1.35
N ILE A 69 2.27 0.39 1.83
CA ILE A 69 2.07 0.10 3.25
C ILE A 69 3.22 0.66 4.08
N LEU A 70 4.46 0.53 3.61
CA LEU A 70 5.64 1.09 4.27
C LEU A 70 5.56 2.62 4.34
N THR A 71 5.15 3.25 3.25
CA THR A 71 4.91 4.69 3.16
C THR A 71 3.91 5.15 4.22
N ASP A 72 2.77 4.46 4.32
CA ASP A 72 1.76 4.83 5.30
C ASP A 72 2.21 4.53 6.74
N ALA A 73 3.03 3.49 6.96
CA ALA A 73 3.66 3.22 8.26
C ALA A 73 4.66 4.31 8.71
N LEU A 74 5.22 5.08 7.77
CA LEU A 74 6.09 6.23 8.06
C LEU A 74 5.30 7.49 8.44
N THR A 75 3.98 7.52 8.21
CA THR A 75 3.13 8.66 8.60
C THR A 75 2.94 8.73 10.11
N TYR A 76 2.46 9.88 10.60
CA TYR A 76 2.10 10.05 12.01
C TYR A 76 0.96 9.11 12.45
N VAL A 77 0.04 8.79 11.53
CA VAL A 77 -1.10 7.89 11.80
C VAL A 77 -0.65 6.42 11.78
N GLY A 78 0.32 6.09 10.94
CA GLY A 78 0.77 4.71 10.72
C GLY A 78 -0.27 3.85 10.01
N VAL A 79 -0.07 2.54 10.09
CA VAL A 79 -1.01 1.52 9.57
C VAL A 79 -1.17 0.36 10.55
N PRO A 80 -2.34 -0.29 10.59
CA PRO A 80 -2.55 -1.48 11.38
C PRO A 80 -1.95 -2.70 10.66
N LEU A 81 -0.62 -2.87 10.73
CA LEU A 81 0.09 -3.98 10.07
C LEU A 81 -0.51 -5.35 10.41
N PHE A 82 -0.95 -5.52 11.67
CA PHE A 82 -1.54 -6.75 12.19
C PHE A 82 -3.06 -6.69 12.30
N TRP A 83 -3.74 -5.90 11.47
CA TRP A 83 -5.21 -5.93 11.38
C TRP A 83 -5.72 -7.40 11.31
N PRO A 84 -6.76 -7.79 12.08
CA PRO A 84 -7.72 -6.97 12.81
C PRO A 84 -7.33 -6.59 14.25
N PHE A 85 -6.10 -6.91 14.69
CA PHE A 85 -5.64 -6.50 16.02
C PHE A 85 -5.35 -4.98 16.04
N ASN A 86 -5.72 -4.29 17.12
CA ASN A 86 -5.60 -2.83 17.29
C ASN A 86 -4.16 -2.34 17.53
N SER A 87 -3.18 -2.84 16.77
CA SER A 87 -1.78 -2.43 16.85
C SER A 87 -1.41 -1.61 15.62
N TYR A 88 -1.43 -0.29 15.78
CA TYR A 88 -0.92 0.64 14.77
C TYR A 88 0.59 0.67 14.83
N PHE A 89 1.21 0.43 13.68
CA PHE A 89 2.66 0.48 13.52
C PHE A 89 3.05 1.82 12.91
N VAL A 90 3.90 2.55 13.63
CA VAL A 90 4.45 3.86 13.25
C VAL A 90 5.96 3.77 13.34
N ILE A 91 6.67 4.01 12.25
CA ILE A 91 8.14 3.84 12.20
C ILE A 91 8.87 5.12 12.65
N LEU A 92 8.46 6.30 12.18
CA LEU A 92 9.23 7.54 12.37
C LEU A 92 8.48 8.66 13.11
N GLY A 93 7.18 8.53 13.37
CA GLY A 93 6.43 9.52 14.16
C GLY A 93 6.38 10.93 13.55
N GLY A 94 6.65 11.10 12.25
CA GLY A 94 6.23 12.26 11.46
C GLY A 94 6.94 13.61 11.67
N LYS A 95 8.26 13.67 11.89
CA LYS A 95 9.02 14.95 11.90
C LYS A 95 9.84 15.28 10.65
N LEU A 96 10.01 14.35 9.72
CA LEU A 96 10.71 14.57 8.44
C LEU A 96 9.71 15.05 7.38
N SER A 97 10.12 15.95 6.47
CA SER A 97 9.22 16.42 5.40
C SER A 97 8.82 15.24 4.51
N PHE A 98 7.62 14.74 4.77
CA PHE A 98 7.10 13.45 4.29
C PHE A 98 7.24 13.27 2.78
N LYS A 99 7.11 14.37 2.03
CA LYS A 99 7.17 14.40 0.56
C LYS A 99 8.56 14.10 -0.01
N LEU A 100 9.63 14.64 0.60
CA LEU A 100 10.99 14.50 0.09
C LEU A 100 11.54 13.08 0.30
N TRP A 101 11.25 12.49 1.46
CA TRP A 101 11.69 11.12 1.78
C TRP A 101 10.91 10.07 1.02
N MET A 102 9.64 10.33 0.72
CA MET A 102 8.82 9.48 -0.13
C MET A 102 9.36 9.39 -1.54
N GLU A 103 9.68 10.54 -2.14
CA GLU A 103 10.30 10.59 -3.46
C GLU A 103 11.65 9.85 -3.44
N ILE A 104 12.50 10.10 -2.45
CA ILE A 104 13.81 9.42 -2.33
C ILE A 104 13.66 7.91 -2.13
N THR A 105 12.73 7.44 -1.28
CA THR A 105 12.57 6.01 -0.97
C THR A 105 12.00 5.24 -2.16
N VAL A 106 10.98 5.81 -2.84
CA VAL A 106 10.43 5.23 -4.06
C VAL A 106 11.48 5.20 -5.17
N ILE A 107 12.29 6.25 -5.29
CA ILE A 107 13.41 6.30 -6.25
C ILE A 107 14.47 5.24 -5.91
N LEU A 108 14.90 5.11 -4.65
CA LEU A 108 15.92 4.12 -4.25
C LEU A 108 15.42 2.67 -4.38
N LEU A 109 14.17 2.39 -4.03
CA LEU A 109 13.57 1.06 -4.19
C LEU A 109 13.37 0.70 -5.66
N SER A 110 12.95 1.66 -6.49
CA SER A 110 12.83 1.44 -7.94
C SER A 110 14.20 1.25 -8.61
N LEU A 111 15.24 1.99 -8.20
CA LEU A 111 16.62 1.80 -8.67
C LEU A 111 17.19 0.45 -8.24
N GLY A 112 16.93 -0.01 -7.01
CA GLY A 112 17.37 -1.32 -6.53
C GLY A 112 16.79 -2.48 -7.34
N VAL A 113 15.54 -2.36 -7.80
CA VAL A 113 14.88 -3.36 -8.65
C VAL A 113 15.44 -3.36 -10.08
N ILE A 114 15.76 -2.18 -10.62
CA ILE A 114 16.38 -2.03 -11.95
C ILE A 114 17.81 -2.60 -11.96
N LEU A 115 18.55 -2.48 -10.86
CA LEU A 115 19.91 -3.00 -10.74
C LEU A 115 20.00 -4.52 -10.46
N LEU A 116 18.88 -5.15 -10.08
CA LEU A 116 18.76 -6.57 -9.79
C LEU A 116 18.04 -7.37 -10.91
N CYS A 117 17.68 -6.71 -12.00
CA CYS A 117 17.15 -7.28 -13.24
C CYS A 117 18.18 -7.13 -14.37
#